data_AF-A0A4S4AU01-F1
#
_entry.id   AF-A0A4S4AU01-F1
#
_cell.length_a   1.000
_cell.length_b   1.000
_cell.length_c   1.000
_cell.angle_alpha   90.00
_cell.angle_beta   90.00
_cell.angle_gamma   90.00
#
_symmetry.space_group_name_H-M   'P 1'
#
loop_
_entity.id
_entity.type
_entity.pdbx_description
1 polymer ?
#
loop_
_entity_poly.entity_id
_entity_poly.type
_entity_poly.pdbx_seq_one_letter_code
_entity_poly.pdbx_strand_id
1 'polypeptide(L)'
;MNTERTPSAGMLRLTHFIYALHAFAVFSAVLGSATIVFSFVASLPSLAAIVLNYWNRSAVRGTWLDSHFSWQIRSFWWTLAWIVIAAVAVFTLIGIPFAIAAFGIVSVWVVYRVVRGWWRLADGQPMPMPPAA
;
A
#
# COMPACT_ATOMS: atom_id res chain seq x y z
N MET A 1 1.08 31.07 -1.03
CA MET A 1 -0.13 30.40 -0.52
C MET A 1 -0.46 29.33 -1.54
N ASN A 2 -0.10 28.07 -1.27
CA ASN A 2 -0.21 26.99 -2.27
C ASN A 2 -1.70 26.72 -2.51
N THR A 3 -2.14 26.95 -3.74
CA THR A 3 -3.50 26.70 -4.23
C THR A 3 -3.74 25.21 -4.38
N GLU A 4 -3.80 24.47 -3.27
CA GLU A 4 -4.32 23.11 -3.31
C GLU A 4 -5.83 23.16 -3.57
N ARG A 5 -6.26 22.45 -4.60
CA ARG A 5 -7.69 22.28 -4.89
C ARG A 5 -8.29 21.37 -3.82
N THR A 6 -9.48 21.71 -3.34
CA THR A 6 -10.25 20.84 -2.46
C THR A 6 -10.62 19.56 -3.23
N PRO A 7 -10.29 18.36 -2.72
CA PRO A 7 -10.65 17.12 -3.38
C PRO A 7 -12.17 16.90 -3.37
N SER A 8 -12.68 16.22 -4.41
CA SER A 8 -14.09 15.86 -4.46
C SER A 8 -14.41 14.79 -3.40
N ALA A 9 -15.63 14.81 -2.87
CA ALA A 9 -16.09 13.80 -1.90
C ALA A 9 -15.99 12.36 -2.45
N GLY A 10 -16.18 12.19 -3.76
CA GLY A 10 -16.02 10.90 -4.44
C GLY A 10 -14.58 10.39 -4.37
N MET A 11 -13.59 11.25 -4.63
CA MET A 11 -12.17 10.87 -4.58
C MET A 11 -11.70 10.60 -3.15
N LEU A 12 -12.23 11.35 -2.17
CA LEU A 12 -11.97 11.05 -0.75
C LEU A 12 -12.50 9.67 -0.35
N ARG A 13 -13.76 9.35 -0.70
CA ARG A 13 -14.35 8.02 -0.47
C ARG A 13 -13.58 6.91 -1.18
N LEU A 14 -13.17 7.13 -2.42
CA LEU A 14 -12.35 6.19 -3.17
C LEU A 14 -11.00 5.95 -2.47
N THR A 15 -10.36 7.00 -1.94
CA THR A 15 -9.09 6.85 -1.24
C THR A 15 -9.24 6.00 0.02
N HIS A 16 -10.33 6.17 0.79
CA HIS A 16 -10.65 5.30 1.92
C HIS A 16 -10.88 3.85 1.48
N PHE A 17 -11.61 3.66 0.38
CA PHE A 17 -11.85 2.32 -0.18
C PHE A 17 -10.55 1.63 -0.59
N ILE A 18 -9.62 2.36 -1.22
CA ILE A 18 -8.28 1.85 -1.58
C ILE A 18 -7.49 1.45 -0.32
N TYR A 19 -7.53 2.24 0.76
CA TYR A 19 -6.92 1.84 2.04
C TYR A 19 -7.56 0.58 2.62
N ALA A 20 -8.90 0.45 2.54
CA ALA A 20 -9.60 -0.74 3.01
C ALA A 20 -9.19 -2.00 2.22
N LEU A 21 -9.04 -1.89 0.89
CA LEU A 21 -8.55 -2.99 0.05
C LEU A 21 -7.14 -3.44 0.45
N HIS A 22 -6.22 -2.50 0.66
CA HIS A 22 -4.87 -2.83 1.13
C HIS A 22 -4.88 -3.40 2.56
N ALA A 23 -5.68 -2.85 3.47
CA ALA A 23 -5.79 -3.35 4.83
C ALA A 23 -6.32 -4.79 4.87
N PHE A 24 -7.35 -5.09 4.08
CA PHE A 24 -7.90 -6.43 3.96
C PHE A 24 -6.86 -7.40 3.39
N ALA A 25 -6.15 -7.01 2.33
CA ALA A 25 -5.05 -7.79 1.76
C ALA A 25 -3.97 -8.14 2.80
N VAL A 26 -3.52 -7.14 3.56
CA VAL A 26 -2.48 -7.29 4.60
C VAL A 26 -2.98 -8.18 5.73
N PHE A 27 -4.21 -7.98 6.19
CA PHE A 27 -4.83 -8.80 7.23
C PHE A 27 -4.91 -10.27 6.81
N SER A 28 -5.38 -10.56 5.59
CA SER A 28 -5.41 -11.93 5.05
C SER A 28 -4.01 -12.54 4.94
N ALA A 29 -3.01 -11.77 4.49
CA ALA A 29 -1.63 -12.25 4.37
C ALA A 29 -1.03 -12.64 5.73
N VAL A 30 -1.24 -11.81 6.75
CA VAL A 30 -0.70 -12.01 8.11
C VAL A 30 -1.37 -13.20 8.81
N LEU A 31 -2.68 -13.40 8.60
CA LEU A 31 -3.42 -14.45 9.31
C LEU A 31 -3.29 -15.85 8.71
N GLY A 32 -2.98 -16.02 7.42
CA GLY A 32 -3.14 -17.34 6.81
C GLY A 32 -2.42 -17.62 5.50
N SER A 33 -1.37 -16.89 5.13
CA SER A 33 -0.71 -17.00 3.80
C SER A 33 -0.13 -18.38 3.43
N ALA A 34 -0.05 -19.34 4.35
CA ALA A 34 0.48 -20.69 4.08
C ALA A 34 -0.36 -21.53 3.08
N THR A 35 -1.55 -21.06 2.69
CA THR A 35 -2.40 -21.74 1.70
C THR A 35 -2.61 -20.90 0.44
N ILE A 36 -2.88 -21.58 -0.68
CA ILE A 36 -3.20 -20.94 -1.97
C ILE A 36 -4.39 -19.99 -1.84
N VAL A 37 -5.42 -20.38 -1.08
CA VAL A 37 -6.63 -19.58 -0.87
C VAL A 37 -6.30 -18.23 -0.25
N PHE A 38 -5.54 -18.21 0.85
CA PHE A 38 -5.18 -16.97 1.52
C PHE A 38 -4.19 -16.13 0.73
N SER A 39 -3.26 -16.76 0.00
CA SER A 39 -2.36 -16.04 -0.92
C SER A 39 -3.15 -15.34 -2.03
N PHE A 40 -4.18 -15.98 -2.58
CA PHE A 40 -5.07 -15.39 -3.57
C PHE A 40 -5.92 -14.25 -2.99
N VAL A 41 -6.56 -14.48 -1.84
CA VAL A 41 -7.38 -13.48 -1.13
C VAL A 41 -6.55 -12.27 -0.69
N ALA A 42 -5.29 -12.46 -0.32
CA ALA A 42 -4.39 -11.37 0.02
C ALA A 42 -3.95 -10.55 -1.23
N SER A 43 -3.71 -11.20 -2.36
CA SER A 43 -3.13 -10.54 -3.54
C SER A 43 -4.14 -9.74 -4.36
N LEU A 44 -5.34 -10.27 -4.61
CA LEU A 44 -6.32 -9.63 -5.50
C LEU A 44 -6.80 -8.23 -5.04
N PRO A 45 -7.16 -8.01 -3.76
CA PRO A 45 -7.64 -6.71 -3.30
C PRO A 45 -6.55 -5.64 -3.41
N SER A 46 -5.29 -6.00 -3.10
CA SER A 46 -4.15 -5.09 -3.24
C SER A 46 -3.87 -4.76 -4.71
N LEU A 47 -4.04 -5.73 -5.62
CA LEU A 47 -3.92 -5.51 -7.05
C LEU A 47 -5.03 -4.59 -7.59
N ALA A 48 -6.27 -4.79 -7.17
CA ALA A 48 -7.39 -3.90 -7.52
C ALA A 48 -7.13 -2.47 -7.01
N ALA A 49 -6.61 -2.32 -5.78
CA ALA A 49 -6.27 -1.04 -5.19
C ALA A 49 -5.20 -0.27 -5.98
N ILE A 50 -4.14 -0.94 -6.45
CA ILE A 50 -3.11 -0.27 -7.27
C ILE A 50 -3.64 0.12 -8.66
N VAL A 51 -4.53 -0.68 -9.26
CA VAL A 51 -5.19 -0.31 -10.52
C VAL A 51 -6.06 0.94 -10.33
N LEU A 52 -6.87 0.99 -9.27
CA LEU A 52 -7.70 2.16 -8.95
C LEU A 52 -6.86 3.41 -8.72
N ASN A 53 -5.70 3.28 -8.06
CA ASN A 53 -4.74 4.36 -7.86
C ASN A 53 -4.26 4.93 -9.19
N TYR A 54 -3.79 4.09 -10.11
CA TYR A 54 -3.28 4.56 -11.40
C TYR A 54 -4.39 5.12 -12.29
N TRP A 55 -5.54 4.44 -12.34
CA TRP A 55 -6.69 4.86 -13.16
C TRP A 55 -7.20 6.26 -12.76
N ASN A 56 -7.28 6.55 -11.46
CA ASN A 56 -7.82 7.81 -10.94
C ASN A 56 -6.73 8.84 -10.62
N ARG A 57 -5.47 8.58 -11.00
CA ARG A 57 -4.33 9.42 -10.62
C ARG A 57 -4.46 10.86 -11.10
N SER A 58 -4.97 11.07 -12.31
CA SER A 58 -5.17 12.41 -12.89
C SER A 58 -6.20 13.24 -12.13
N ALA A 59 -7.22 12.58 -11.54
CA ALA A 59 -8.33 13.24 -10.87
C ALA A 59 -7.97 13.84 -9.50
N VAL A 60 -6.90 13.35 -8.87
CA VAL A 60 -6.42 13.85 -7.56
C VAL A 60 -5.28 14.86 -7.67
N ARG A 61 -4.79 15.14 -8.89
CA ARG A 61 -3.65 16.06 -9.10
C ARG A 61 -3.95 17.48 -8.61
N GLY A 62 -3.00 18.05 -7.89
CA GLY A 62 -3.13 19.38 -7.30
C GLY A 62 -4.07 19.44 -6.10
N THR A 63 -4.41 18.28 -5.51
CA THR A 63 -5.08 18.15 -4.21
C THR A 63 -4.15 17.42 -3.24
N TRP A 64 -4.36 17.54 -1.93
CA TRP A 64 -3.59 16.77 -0.95
C TRP A 64 -3.75 15.25 -1.09
N LEU A 65 -4.84 14.75 -1.72
CA LEU A 65 -5.01 13.31 -2.02
C LEU A 65 -3.95 12.77 -2.98
N ASP A 66 -3.33 13.65 -3.77
CA ASP A 66 -2.21 13.28 -4.64
C ASP A 66 -1.06 12.62 -3.85
N SER A 67 -0.84 13.08 -2.62
CA SER A 67 0.13 12.48 -1.71
C SER A 67 -0.31 11.10 -1.21
N HIS A 68 -1.61 10.86 -0.97
CA HIS A 68 -2.08 9.53 -0.53
C HIS A 68 -1.94 8.50 -1.65
N PHE A 69 -2.29 8.85 -2.88
CA PHE A 69 -2.14 7.98 -4.04
C PHE A 69 -0.66 7.61 -4.26
N SER A 70 0.24 8.60 -4.22
CA SER A 70 1.68 8.35 -4.32
C SER A 70 2.20 7.46 -3.17
N TRP A 71 1.65 7.61 -1.97
CA TRP A 71 2.04 6.83 -0.80
C TRP A 71 1.62 5.37 -0.95
N GLN A 72 0.39 5.14 -1.38
CA GLN A 72 -0.17 3.81 -1.63
C GLN A 72 0.58 3.11 -2.76
N ILE A 73 0.80 3.80 -3.90
CA ILE A 73 1.57 3.28 -5.03
C ILE A 73 2.98 2.86 -4.59
N ARG A 74 3.70 3.74 -3.89
CA ARG A 74 5.07 3.44 -3.44
C ARG A 74 5.11 2.30 -2.42
N SER A 75 4.13 2.23 -1.51
CA SER A 75 4.02 1.11 -0.56
C SER A 75 3.85 -0.21 -1.29
N PHE A 76 2.98 -0.26 -2.30
CA PHE A 76 2.72 -1.46 -3.09
C PHE A 76 4.01 -1.96 -3.76
N TRP A 77 4.73 -1.09 -4.48
CA TRP A 77 5.94 -1.49 -5.20
C TRP A 77 7.08 -1.90 -4.29
N TRP A 78 7.29 -1.22 -3.15
CA TRP A 78 8.28 -1.68 -2.17
C TRP A 78 7.92 -3.03 -1.57
N THR A 79 6.65 -3.25 -1.26
CA THR A 79 6.17 -4.54 -0.75
C THR A 79 6.41 -5.64 -1.77
N LEU A 80 6.04 -5.40 -3.04
CA LEU A 80 6.24 -6.36 -4.12
C LEU A 80 7.74 -6.65 -4.34
N ALA A 81 8.58 -5.62 -4.33
CA ALA A 81 10.03 -5.79 -4.47
C ALA A 81 10.61 -6.68 -3.36
N TRP A 82 10.23 -6.43 -2.10
CA TRP A 82 10.67 -7.26 -0.98
C TRP A 82 10.15 -8.69 -1.04
N ILE A 83 8.92 -8.90 -1.50
CA ILE A 83 8.36 -10.24 -1.73
C ILE A 83 9.21 -10.98 -2.78
N VAL A 84 9.56 -10.32 -3.89
CA VAL A 84 10.41 -10.92 -4.94
C VAL A 84 11.81 -11.23 -4.40
N ILE A 85 12.43 -10.31 -3.64
CA ILE A 85 13.74 -10.53 -3.02
C ILE A 85 13.71 -11.74 -2.07
N ALA A 86 12.69 -11.83 -1.20
CA ALA A 86 12.52 -12.95 -0.29
C ALA A 86 12.29 -14.27 -1.05
N ALA A 87 11.49 -14.26 -2.12
CA ALA A 87 11.24 -15.41 -2.97
C ALA A 87 12.48 -15.91 -3.72
N VAL A 88 13.43 -15.03 -4.06
CA VAL A 88 14.72 -15.42 -4.63
C VAL A 88 15.66 -15.96 -3.55
N ALA A 89 15.67 -15.33 -2.37
CA ALA A 89 16.59 -15.70 -1.28
C ALA A 89 16.37 -17.15 -0.78
N VAL A 90 15.14 -17.65 -0.78
CA VAL A 90 14.81 -19.01 -0.32
C VAL A 90 15.46 -20.13 -1.13
N PHE A 91 15.97 -19.86 -2.34
CA PHE A 91 16.73 -20.84 -3.14
C PHE A 91 18.14 -21.12 -2.59
N THR A 92 18.57 -20.42 -1.54
CA THR A 92 19.86 -20.63 -0.87
C THR A 92 19.67 -20.96 0.61
N LEU A 93 20.49 -21.85 1.16
CA LEU A 93 20.39 -22.24 2.57
C LEU A 93 20.57 -21.03 3.53
N ILE A 94 21.45 -20.10 3.16
CA ILE A 94 21.73 -18.87 3.92
C ILE A 94 20.64 -17.82 3.70
N GLY A 95 19.96 -17.82 2.56
CA GLY A 95 18.91 -16.86 2.25
C GLY A 95 17.56 -17.17 2.88
N ILE A 96 17.31 -18.40 3.33
CA ILE A 96 16.10 -18.77 4.09
C ILE A 96 15.92 -17.95 5.38
N PRO A 97 16.89 -17.90 6.32
CA PRO A 97 16.73 -17.08 7.54
C PRO A 97 16.56 -15.59 7.21
N PHE A 98 17.23 -15.10 6.16
CA PHE A 98 17.03 -13.74 5.67
C PHE A 98 15.61 -13.52 5.14
N ALA A 99 15.05 -14.44 4.36
CA ALA A 99 13.70 -14.35 3.81
C ALA A 99 12.64 -14.32 4.93
N ILE A 100 12.81 -15.14 5.98
CA ILE A 100 11.94 -15.14 7.16
C ILE A 100 12.00 -13.79 7.89
N ALA A 101 13.21 -13.27 8.14
CA ALA A 101 13.38 -11.98 8.79
C ALA A 101 12.79 -10.83 7.95
N ALA A 102 13.06 -10.83 6.65
CA ALA A 102 12.52 -9.86 5.70
C ALA A 102 10.99 -9.88 5.69
N PHE A 103 10.37 -11.06 5.65
CA PHE A 103 8.92 -11.21 5.68
C PHE A 103 8.31 -10.60 6.96
N GLY A 104 8.90 -10.86 8.13
CA GLY A 104 8.44 -10.27 9.39
C GLY A 104 8.56 -8.75 9.41
N ILE A 105 9.73 -8.21 9.04
CA ILE A 105 9.99 -6.76 9.02
C ILE A 105 9.06 -6.06 8.03
N VAL A 106 8.94 -6.59 6.81
CA VAL A 106 8.10 -6.01 5.75
C VAL A 106 6.62 -6.07 6.15
N SER A 107 6.17 -7.16 6.78
CA SER A 107 4.78 -7.25 7.27
C SER A 107 4.45 -6.14 8.28
N VAL A 108 5.31 -5.94 9.28
CA VAL A 108 5.14 -4.85 10.26
C VAL A 108 5.19 -3.48 9.56
N TRP A 109 6.14 -3.29 8.65
CA TRP A 109 6.28 -2.06 7.90
C TRP A 109 5.05 -1.73 7.05
N VAL A 110 4.48 -2.71 6.34
CA VAL A 110 3.27 -2.51 5.51
C VAL A 110 2.05 -2.19 6.39
N VAL A 111 1.85 -2.91 7.50
CA VAL A 111 0.79 -2.61 8.47
C VAL A 111 0.90 -1.15 8.93
N TYR A 112 2.08 -0.73 9.34
CA TYR A 112 2.34 0.66 9.72
C TYR A 112 1.99 1.64 8.58
N ARG A 113 2.43 1.38 7.34
CA ARG A 113 2.19 2.25 6.18
C ARG A 113 0.70 2.42 5.87
N VAL A 114 -0.08 1.35 5.98
CA VAL A 114 -1.53 1.35 5.76
C VAL A 114 -2.24 2.11 6.87
N VAL A 115 -1.96 1.78 8.14
CA VAL A 115 -2.57 2.45 9.32
C VAL A 115 -2.23 3.94 9.33
N ARG A 116 -0.96 4.30 9.15
CA ARG A 116 -0.52 5.70 9.16
C ARG A 116 -1.16 6.49 8.01
N GLY A 117 -1.24 5.90 6.83
CA GLY A 117 -1.84 6.55 5.67
C GLY A 117 -3.35 6.77 5.82
N TRP A 118 -4.06 5.77 6.35
CA TRP A 118 -5.49 5.84 6.55
C TRP A 118 -5.86 6.80 7.68
N TRP A 119 -5.09 6.82 8.78
CA TRP A 119 -5.30 7.79 9.87
C TRP A 119 -5.17 9.23 9.34
N ARG A 120 -4.07 9.55 8.63
CA ARG A 120 -3.91 10.90 8.08
C ARG A 120 -5.00 11.29 7.10
N LEU A 121 -5.50 10.33 6.32
CA LEU A 121 -6.66 10.54 5.43
C LEU A 121 -7.91 10.93 6.23
N ALA A 122 -8.18 10.25 7.35
CA ALA A 122 -9.30 10.56 8.23
C ALA A 122 -9.17 11.95 8.87
N ASP A 123 -7.95 12.39 9.17
CA ASP A 123 -7.67 13.73 9.71
C ASP A 123 -7.66 14.82 8.61
N GLY A 124 -7.86 14.47 7.34
CA GLY A 124 -7.79 15.41 6.21
C GLY A 124 -6.38 15.97 5.96
N GLN A 125 -5.33 15.24 6.36
CA GLN A 125 -3.95 15.67 6.30
C GLN A 125 -3.19 15.00 5.15
N PRO A 126 -2.33 15.73 4.40
CA PRO A 126 -1.48 15.12 3.38
C PRO A 126 -0.48 14.13 3.98
N MET A 127 -0.02 13.20 3.17
CA MET A 127 1.11 12.33 3.51
C MET A 127 2.42 13.12 3.52
N PRO A 128 3.32 12.86 4.50
CA PRO A 128 4.63 13.52 4.57
C PRO A 128 5.53 12.95 3.49
N MET A 129 5.42 13.50 2.28
CA MET A 129 6.24 13.12 1.14
C MET A 129 6.79 14.37 0.44
N PRO A 130 7.97 14.26 -0.20
CA PRO A 130 8.47 15.32 -1.06
C PRO A 130 7.43 15.67 -2.13
N PRO A 131 7.33 16.95 -2.55
CA PRO A 131 6.48 17.36 -3.65
C PRO A 131 6.72 16.47 -4.88
N ALA A 132 5.65 16.10 -5.58
CA ALA A 132 5.79 15.43 -6.87
C ALA A 132 6.53 16.39 -7.82
N ALA A 133 7.70 15.95 -8.32
CA ALA A 133 8.49 16.70 -9.30
C ALA A 133 7.80 16.75 -10.66
#